data_AF-A0A8E2E7R4-F1
#
_entry.id   AF-A0A8E2E7R4-F1
#
_cell.length_a   1.000
_cell.length_b   1.000
_cell.length_c   1.000
_cell.angle_alpha   90.00
_cell.angle_beta   90.00
_cell.angle_gamma   90.00
#
_symmetry.space_group_name_H-M   'P 1'
#
loop_
_entity.id
_entity.type
_entity.pdbx_description
1 polymer ?
#
loop_
_entity_poly.entity_id
_entity_poly.type
_entity_poly.pdbx_seq_one_letter_code
_entity_poly.pdbx_strand_id
1 'polypeptide(L)'
;MLTPKITAIGAGVVGLSALKNLLEAGLNAICLDERDSIGGFWKFTSADQASASLTIKMPPFPTKSQVQDCLEAYAKDFDPLQHIHLSTTAAIIRRNSDDSKWIIAL
;
A
#
# COMPACT_ATOMS: atom_id res chain seq x y z
N MET A 1 13.78 24.32 -4.06
CA MET A 1 13.96 23.40 -2.90
C MET A 1 14.03 21.98 -3.43
N LEU A 2 14.85 21.11 -2.85
CA LEU A 2 14.84 19.68 -3.20
C LEU A 2 13.52 19.06 -2.74
N THR A 3 12.75 18.48 -3.64
CA THR A 3 11.52 17.75 -3.29
C THR A 3 11.91 16.45 -2.61
N PRO A 4 11.46 16.18 -1.36
CA PRO A 4 11.78 14.94 -0.68
C PRO A 4 11.19 13.75 -1.45
N LYS A 5 11.99 12.68 -1.57
CA LYS A 5 11.51 11.38 -2.07
C LYS A 5 11.04 10.57 -0.87
N ILE A 6 9.83 10.02 -0.95
CA ILE A 6 9.17 9.32 0.14
C ILE A 6 8.90 7.89 -0.31
N THR A 7 9.13 6.92 0.57
CA THR A 7 8.87 5.51 0.31
C THR A 7 7.99 4.96 1.43
N ALA A 8 6.78 4.53 1.09
CA ALA A 8 5.91 3.77 1.97
C ALA A 8 6.25 2.27 1.88
N ILE A 9 6.24 1.57 3.01
CA ILE A 9 6.54 0.13 3.07
C ILE A 9 5.26 -0.64 3.39
N GLY A 10 4.89 -1.56 2.50
CA GLY A 10 3.65 -2.32 2.46
C GLY A 10 2.54 -1.59 1.71
N ALA A 11 1.93 -2.24 0.72
CA ALA A 11 0.76 -1.83 -0.07
C ALA A 11 -0.55 -2.46 0.48
N GLY A 12 -0.64 -2.61 1.79
CA GLY A 12 -1.90 -2.89 2.50
C GLY A 12 -2.76 -1.64 2.69
N VAL A 13 -3.86 -1.74 3.43
CA VAL A 13 -4.81 -0.63 3.67
C VAL A 13 -4.11 0.66 4.11
N VAL A 14 -3.19 0.54 5.08
CA VAL A 14 -2.48 1.70 5.64
C VAL A 14 -1.52 2.30 4.62
N GLY A 15 -0.78 1.47 3.89
CA GLY A 15 0.19 1.96 2.91
C GLY A 15 -0.45 2.57 1.67
N LEU A 16 -1.57 2.02 1.20
CA LEU A 16 -2.37 2.60 0.11
C LEU A 16 -2.93 3.96 0.53
N SER A 17 -3.48 4.07 1.76
CA SER A 17 -3.94 5.34 2.32
C SER A 17 -2.80 6.35 2.44
N ALA A 18 -1.65 5.95 2.99
CA ALA A 18 -0.49 6.83 3.12
C ALA A 18 0.00 7.32 1.75
N LEU A 19 0.16 6.41 0.78
CA LEU A 19 0.57 6.75 -0.58
C LEU A 19 -0.39 7.75 -1.21
N LYS A 20 -1.71 7.51 -1.13
CA LYS A 20 -2.72 8.43 -1.66
C LYS A 20 -2.58 9.83 -1.08
N ASN A 21 -2.52 9.96 0.24
CA ASN A 21 -2.43 11.26 0.91
C ASN A 21 -1.14 12.01 0.53
N LEU A 22 -0.01 11.29 0.39
CA LEU A 22 1.26 11.88 -0.03
C LEU A 22 1.19 12.41 -1.48
N LEU A 23 0.62 11.62 -2.39
CA LEU A 23 0.46 12.00 -3.79
C LEU A 23 -0.52 13.19 -3.95
N GLU A 24 -1.64 13.19 -3.22
CA GLU A 24 -2.60 14.31 -3.21
C GLU A 24 -2.01 15.60 -2.64
N ALA A 25 -1.03 15.49 -1.73
CA ALA A 25 -0.24 16.62 -1.24
C ALA A 25 0.83 17.10 -2.23
N GLY A 26 0.95 16.49 -3.41
CA GLY A 26 1.95 16.82 -4.44
C GLY A 26 3.36 16.33 -4.12
N LEU A 27 3.52 15.36 -3.22
CA LEU A 27 4.82 14.81 -2.82
C LEU A 27 5.24 13.65 -3.74
N ASN A 28 6.55 13.52 -3.95
CA ASN A 28 7.12 12.42 -4.73
C ASN A 28 7.21 11.16 -3.85
N ALA A 29 6.15 10.34 -3.89
CA ALA A 29 6.03 9.12 -3.10
C ALA A 29 5.92 7.86 -3.97
N ILE A 30 6.57 6.80 -3.50
CA ILE A 30 6.40 5.43 -4.01
C ILE A 30 6.03 4.50 -2.85
N CYS A 31 5.52 3.32 -3.17
CA CYS A 31 5.27 2.26 -2.21
C CYS A 31 5.98 0.96 -2.65
N LEU A 32 6.57 0.26 -1.70
CA LEU A 32 7.15 -1.07 -1.90
C LEU A 32 6.31 -2.10 -1.16
N ASP A 33 5.97 -3.22 -1.78
CA ASP A 33 5.38 -4.38 -1.09
C ASP A 33 6.12 -5.65 -1.51
N GLU A 34 6.40 -6.52 -0.54
CA GLU A 34 7.02 -7.82 -0.78
C GLU A 34 6.12 -8.78 -1.57
N ARG A 35 4.80 -8.56 -1.52
CA ARG A 35 3.80 -9.39 -2.18
C ARG A 35 3.62 -8.97 -3.63
N ASP A 36 3.14 -9.91 -4.42
CA ASP A 36 2.81 -9.74 -5.84
C ASP A 36 1.47 -9.02 -6.07
N SER A 37 0.83 -8.51 -5.01
CA SER A 37 -0.45 -7.80 -5.11
C SER A 37 -0.66 -6.82 -3.96
N ILE A 38 -1.50 -5.81 -4.20
CA ILE A 38 -1.99 -4.90 -3.17
C ILE A 38 -2.99 -5.59 -2.21
N GLY A 39 -3.33 -4.89 -1.12
CA GLY A 39 -4.37 -5.32 -0.17
C GLY A 39 -3.82 -5.96 1.11
N GLY A 40 -2.54 -6.31 1.14
CA GLY A 40 -1.88 -6.83 2.33
C GLY A 40 -2.61 -8.06 2.90
N PHE A 41 -2.91 -8.06 4.20
CA PHE A 41 -3.62 -9.16 4.89
C PHE A 41 -5.00 -9.47 4.29
N TRP A 42 -5.60 -8.51 3.59
CA TRP A 42 -6.93 -8.64 3.01
C TRP A 42 -6.92 -9.22 1.60
N LYS A 43 -5.75 -9.57 1.05
CA LYS A 43 -5.68 -10.33 -0.20
C LYS A 43 -6.33 -11.70 0.02
N PHE A 44 -7.48 -11.89 -0.59
CA PHE A 44 -8.17 -13.16 -0.68
C PHE A 44 -7.32 -14.14 -1.52
N THR A 45 -7.14 -15.34 -0.97
CA THR A 45 -6.74 -16.52 -1.72
C THR A 45 -7.90 -17.51 -1.63
N SER A 46 -8.10 -18.35 -2.64
CA SER A 46 -9.27 -19.23 -2.80
C SER A 46 -9.56 -20.21 -1.64
N ALA A 47 -8.72 -20.22 -0.59
CA ALA A 47 -8.84 -21.06 0.59
C ALA A 47 -9.56 -20.40 1.80
N ASP A 48 -9.75 -19.08 1.83
CA ASP A 48 -10.11 -18.37 3.07
C ASP A 48 -11.53 -17.79 3.07
N GLN A 49 -12.52 -18.57 3.55
CA GLN A 49 -13.84 -18.04 3.89
C GLN A 49 -13.84 -17.44 5.31
N ALA A 50 -13.77 -16.11 5.45
CA ALA A 50 -14.21 -15.42 6.67
C ALA A 50 -14.43 -13.90 6.43
N SER A 51 -15.30 -13.29 7.24
CA SER A 51 -15.80 -11.91 7.08
C SER A 51 -15.32 -10.91 8.15
N ALA A 52 -15.03 -9.65 7.76
CA ALA A 52 -15.00 -8.43 8.61
C ALA A 52 -14.88 -7.10 7.79
N SER A 53 -15.42 -5.99 8.31
CA SER A 53 -15.93 -4.76 7.63
C SER A 53 -14.97 -3.56 7.43
N LEU A 54 -15.18 -2.76 6.36
CA LEU A 54 -15.16 -1.26 6.26
C LEU A 54 -15.83 -0.78 4.93
N THR A 55 -16.52 0.37 4.93
CA THR A 55 -17.70 0.77 4.11
C THR A 55 -17.48 1.27 2.65
N ILE A 56 -17.99 0.53 1.64
CA ILE A 56 -18.68 0.99 0.40
C ILE A 56 -19.64 -0.15 -0.04
N LYS A 57 -20.98 0.02 0.00
CA LYS A 57 -22.00 -1.03 -0.27
C LYS A 57 -21.67 -2.41 0.34
N MET A 58 -21.09 -2.38 1.52
CA MET A 58 -20.53 -3.55 2.16
C MET A 58 -21.55 -4.09 3.17
N PRO A 59 -21.94 -5.38 3.15
CA PRO A 59 -22.80 -5.94 4.19
C PRO A 59 -22.12 -5.77 5.56
N PRO A 60 -22.89 -5.76 6.68
CA PRO A 60 -22.33 -5.57 8.02
C PRO A 60 -21.23 -6.59 8.40
N PHE A 61 -21.20 -7.75 7.73
CA PHE A 61 -20.18 -8.79 7.87
C PHE A 61 -19.66 -9.24 6.49
N PRO A 62 -18.72 -8.50 5.88
CA PRO A 62 -18.29 -8.77 4.51
C PRO A 62 -17.12 -9.72 4.44
N THR A 63 -17.08 -10.56 3.40
CA THR A 63 -16.02 -11.54 3.22
C THR A 63 -14.68 -10.87 2.89
N LYS A 64 -13.57 -11.57 3.14
CA LYS A 64 -12.23 -11.15 2.67
C LYS A 64 -12.22 -10.74 1.18
N SER A 65 -12.94 -11.48 0.32
CA SER A 65 -13.08 -11.15 -1.11
C SER A 65 -13.71 -9.78 -1.33
N GLN A 66 -14.77 -9.44 -0.61
CA GLN A 66 -15.45 -8.14 -0.75
C GLN A 66 -14.55 -6.98 -0.30
N VAL A 67 -13.74 -7.19 0.75
CA VAL A 67 -12.75 -6.19 1.19
C VAL A 67 -11.66 -6.02 0.14
N GLN A 68 -11.16 -7.10 -0.47
CA GLN A 68 -10.22 -7.02 -1.57
C GLN A 68 -10.82 -6.26 -2.76
N ASP A 69 -12.03 -6.59 -3.19
CA ASP A 69 -12.71 -5.92 -4.30
C ASP A 69 -12.82 -4.40 -4.05
N CYS A 70 -13.13 -4.01 -2.81
CA CYS A 70 -13.17 -2.61 -2.41
C CYS A 70 -11.78 -1.95 -2.39
N LEU A 71 -10.74 -2.64 -1.94
CA LEU A 71 -9.36 -2.12 -1.95
C LEU A 71 -8.83 -1.99 -3.37
N GLU A 72 -9.18 -2.92 -4.26
CA GLU A 72 -8.85 -2.85 -5.68
C GLU A 72 -9.63 -1.75 -6.39
N ALA A 73 -10.92 -1.59 -6.10
CA ALA A 73 -11.72 -0.47 -6.61
C ALA A 73 -11.18 0.87 -6.11
N TYR A 74 -10.89 0.98 -4.81
CA TYR A 74 -10.24 2.14 -4.22
C TYR A 74 -8.91 2.42 -4.92
N ALA A 75 -8.05 1.43 -5.12
CA ALA A 75 -6.81 1.61 -5.87
C ALA A 75 -7.08 2.08 -7.31
N LYS A 76 -7.99 1.46 -8.06
CA LYS A 76 -8.29 1.86 -9.44
C LYS A 76 -8.73 3.32 -9.57
N ASP A 77 -9.45 3.86 -8.59
CA ASP A 77 -9.97 5.23 -8.64
C ASP A 77 -8.90 6.33 -8.56
N PHE A 78 -7.69 6.04 -8.05
CA PHE A 78 -6.59 7.02 -7.98
C PHE A 78 -5.28 6.59 -8.68
N ASP A 79 -5.33 5.53 -9.51
CA ASP A 79 -4.23 4.99 -10.31
C ASP A 79 -2.84 4.91 -9.61
N PRO A 80 -2.75 4.30 -8.41
CA PRO A 80 -1.51 4.18 -7.65
C PRO A 80 -0.57 3.11 -8.20
N LEU A 81 -1.02 2.28 -9.15
CA LEU A 81 -0.22 1.15 -9.63
C LEU A 81 1.11 1.61 -10.23
N GLN A 82 1.15 2.78 -10.84
CA GLN A 82 2.39 3.38 -11.34
C GLN A 82 3.39 3.78 -10.23
N HIS A 83 2.92 3.91 -8.99
CA HIS A 83 3.70 4.31 -7.82
C HIS A 83 3.96 3.14 -6.85
N ILE A 84 3.43 1.95 -7.13
CA ILE A 84 3.60 0.75 -6.28
C ILE A 84 4.52 -0.24 -6.98
N HIS A 85 5.60 -0.63 -6.29
CA HIS A 85 6.50 -1.71 -6.71
C HIS A 85 6.18 -2.96 -5.88
N LEU A 86 5.50 -3.90 -6.54
CA LEU A 86 5.18 -5.22 -5.98
C LEU A 86 6.38 -6.17 -6.10
N SER A 87 6.33 -7.29 -5.37
CA SER A 87 7.41 -8.29 -5.30
C SER A 87 8.77 -7.67 -4.96
N THR A 88 8.77 -6.61 -4.14
CA THR A 88 9.93 -5.82 -3.79
C THR A 88 10.03 -5.69 -2.28
N THR A 89 10.91 -6.49 -1.67
CA THR A 89 11.15 -6.46 -0.23
C THR A 89 12.12 -5.32 0.12
N ALA A 90 11.87 -4.59 1.19
CA ALA A 90 12.85 -3.68 1.77
C ALA A 90 13.64 -4.43 2.86
N ALA A 91 14.73 -5.10 2.46
CA ALA A 91 15.52 -5.96 3.33
C ALA A 91 16.20 -5.21 4.48
N ILE A 92 16.74 -4.00 4.23
CA ILE A 92 17.43 -3.20 5.25
C ILE A 92 17.02 -1.73 5.12
N ILE A 93 16.59 -1.13 6.23
CA ILE A 93 16.29 0.30 6.34
C ILE A 93 17.20 0.90 7.40
N ARG A 94 18.04 1.87 7.01
CA ARG A 94 18.97 2.53 7.94
C ARG A 94 19.15 4.00 7.62
N ARG A 95 19.58 4.77 8.60
CA ARG A 95 19.99 6.16 8.40
C ARG A 95 21.30 6.23 7.62
N ASN A 96 21.45 7.28 6.82
CA ASN A 96 22.74 7.63 6.24
C ASN A 96 23.62 8.35 7.29
N SER A 97 24.88 8.60 6.94
CA SER A 97 25.90 9.10 7.89
C SER A 97 25.60 10.49 8.48
N ASP A 98 24.85 11.33 7.78
CA ASP A 98 24.47 12.68 8.22
C ASP A 98 23.04 12.77 8.76
N ASP A 99 22.36 11.63 8.92
CA ASP A 99 20.97 11.48 9.38
C ASP A 99 19.91 12.24 8.55
N SER A 100 20.26 12.74 7.36
CA SER A 100 19.33 13.49 6.50
C SER A 100 18.37 12.59 5.71
N LYS A 101 18.70 11.31 5.51
CA LYS A 101 17.98 10.39 4.61
C LYS A 101 17.93 8.96 5.15
N TRP A 102 17.01 8.19 4.57
CA TRP A 102 16.97 6.74 4.72
C TRP A 102 17.63 6.05 3.53
N ILE A 103 18.41 5.02 3.81
CA ILE A 103 18.92 4.07 2.83
C ILE A 103 18.05 2.82 2.94
N ILE A 104 17.47 2.42 1.81
CA ILE A 104 16.64 1.22 1.68
C ILE A 104 17.41 0.25 0.77
N ALA A 105 17.82 -0.90 1.32
CA ALA A 105 18.33 -2.02 0.54
C ALA A 105 17.15 -2.92 0.18
N LEU A 106 17.05 -3.28 -1.10
CA LEU A 106 16.04 -4.21 -1.62
C LEU A 106 16.55 -5.65 -1.54
#